data_AF-A0A0B7MQB1-F1
#
_entry.id   AF-A0A0B7MQB1-F1
#
_cell.length_a   1.000
_cell.length_b   1.000
_cell.length_c   1.000
_cell.angle_alpha   90.00
_cell.angle_beta   90.00
_cell.angle_gamma   90.00
#
_symmetry.space_group_name_H-M   'P 1'
#
loop_
_entity.id
_entity.type
_entity.pdbx_description
1 polymer ?
#
loop_
_entity_poly.entity_id
_entity_poly.type
_entity_poly.pdbx_seq_one_letter_code
_entity_poly.pdbx_strand_id
1 'polypeptide(L)'
;MANWNDNDGVFIHSATLALQGDTATLEHRIWRGQARVLLPLLDRVRQEICDYLNRNFKQKWVSFCEANRNPNLPGDASCQNGVAEYSVIVDFFRLNESKSKVLKQLRRPVDYLRLARNNLAHYEPLGWLQFSQMISEVKKVESLVTVTN
;
A
#
# COMPACT_ATOMS: atom_id res chain seq x y z
N MET A 1 10.50 19.62 -28.03
CA MET A 1 9.71 20.87 -27.87
C MET A 1 9.25 20.92 -26.43
N ALA A 2 9.63 21.97 -25.70
CA ALA A 2 9.16 22.17 -24.33
C ALA A 2 7.76 22.79 -24.36
N ASN A 3 6.86 22.27 -23.53
CA ASN A 3 5.52 22.81 -23.34
C ASN A 3 5.41 23.41 -21.94
N TRP A 4 4.56 24.41 -21.74
CA TRP A 4 4.28 24.94 -20.41
C TRP A 4 3.19 24.09 -19.74
N ASN A 5 3.40 23.67 -18.49
CA ASN A 5 2.39 23.02 -17.66
C ASN A 5 2.25 23.83 -16.37
N ASP A 6 1.04 24.31 -16.06
CA ASP A 6 0.78 25.21 -14.93
C ASP A 6 1.16 24.61 -13.56
N ASN A 7 1.29 23.28 -13.45
CA ASN A 7 1.73 22.62 -12.21
C ASN A 7 3.23 22.33 -12.15
N ASP A 8 3.95 22.34 -13.28
CA ASP A 8 5.33 21.82 -13.39
C ASP A 8 6.33 22.77 -14.09
N GLY A 9 5.87 23.93 -14.57
CA GLY A 9 6.69 24.87 -15.33
C GLY A 9 7.06 24.36 -16.73
N VAL A 10 8.31 24.51 -17.14
CA VAL A 10 8.81 24.10 -18.46
C VAL A 10 8.87 22.57 -18.53
N PHE A 11 7.93 21.96 -19.27
CA PHE A 11 7.81 20.53 -19.46
C PHE A 11 8.56 20.07 -20.72
N ILE A 12 9.69 19.39 -20.55
CA ILE A 12 10.37 18.69 -21.65
C ILE A 12 9.62 17.39 -21.95
N HIS A 13 9.34 17.09 -23.22
CA HIS A 13 8.64 15.86 -23.59
C HIS A 13 9.41 14.60 -23.18
N SER A 14 8.72 13.56 -22.70
CA SER A 14 9.37 12.33 -22.21
C SER A 14 10.23 11.62 -23.27
N ALA A 15 9.83 11.68 -24.55
CA ALA A 15 10.66 11.16 -25.64
C ALA A 15 12.01 11.91 -25.77
N THR A 16 12.03 13.23 -25.51
CA THR A 16 13.27 14.02 -25.52
C THR A 16 14.17 13.63 -24.35
N LEU A 17 13.61 13.44 -23.16
CA LEU A 17 14.36 12.95 -22.00
C LEU A 17 14.96 11.57 -22.25
N ALA A 18 14.20 10.67 -22.90
CA ALA A 18 14.68 9.35 -23.27
C ALA A 18 15.87 9.41 -24.25
N LEU A 19 15.78 10.28 -25.28
CA LEU A 19 16.88 10.50 -26.22
C LEU A 19 18.12 11.13 -25.56
N GLN A 20 17.92 11.93 -24.51
CA GLN A 20 18.99 12.54 -23.73
C GLN A 20 19.59 11.60 -22.67
N GLY A 21 19.01 10.42 -22.47
CA GLY A 21 19.44 9.47 -21.44
C GLY A 21 19.09 9.91 -20.01
N ASP A 22 18.19 10.89 -19.83
CA ASP A 22 17.75 11.35 -18.51
C ASP A 22 16.70 10.39 -17.94
N THR A 23 17.17 9.23 -17.48
CA THR A 23 16.33 8.18 -16.90
C THR A 23 15.77 8.58 -15.56
N ALA A 24 16.49 9.37 -14.77
CA ALA A 24 16.06 9.81 -13.44
C ALA A 24 14.78 10.67 -13.51
N THR A 25 14.72 11.64 -14.43
CA THR A 25 13.51 12.45 -14.62
C THR A 25 12.35 11.60 -15.16
N LEU A 26 12.63 10.62 -16.02
CA LEU A 26 11.62 9.68 -16.51
C LEU A 26 11.05 8.80 -15.39
N GLU A 27 11.91 8.21 -14.57
CA GLU A 27 11.52 7.40 -13.42
C GLU A 27 10.69 8.19 -12.43
N HIS A 28 11.10 9.43 -12.12
CA HIS A 28 10.33 10.31 -11.24
C HIS A 28 8.94 10.64 -11.82
N ARG A 29 8.82 10.85 -13.13
CA ARG A 29 7.52 11.06 -13.79
C ARG A 29 6.63 9.83 -13.71
N ILE A 30 7.20 8.65 -13.95
CA ILE A 30 6.49 7.37 -13.83
C ILE A 30 6.02 7.19 -12.39
N TRP A 31 6.92 7.37 -11.42
CA TRP A 31 6.62 7.29 -9.99
C TRP A 31 5.47 8.23 -9.63
N ARG A 32 5.53 9.51 -10.02
CA ARG A 32 4.46 10.47 -9.70
C ARG A 32 3.11 10.04 -10.27
N GLY A 33 3.11 9.56 -11.52
CA GLY A 33 1.91 9.01 -12.16
C GLY A 33 1.35 7.81 -11.41
N GLN A 34 2.21 6.87 -11.02
CA GLN A 34 1.83 5.71 -10.23
C GLN A 34 1.35 6.08 -8.83
N ALA A 35 2.11 6.87 -8.08
CA ALA A 35 1.81 7.27 -6.71
C ALA A 35 0.44 7.95 -6.59
N ARG A 36 0.08 8.82 -7.57
CA ARG A 36 -1.22 9.50 -7.61
C ARG A 36 -2.41 8.53 -7.68
N VAL A 37 -2.24 7.36 -8.27
CA VAL A 37 -3.32 6.37 -8.47
C VAL A 37 -3.22 5.23 -7.45
N LEU A 38 -2.02 4.72 -7.23
CA LEU A 38 -1.76 3.51 -6.45
C LEU A 38 -1.78 3.76 -4.95
N LEU A 39 -1.29 4.91 -4.46
CA LEU A 39 -1.33 5.18 -3.02
C LEU A 39 -2.77 5.25 -2.48
N PRO A 40 -3.72 5.96 -3.14
CA PRO A 40 -5.11 5.92 -2.72
C PRO A 40 -5.74 4.52 -2.79
N LEU A 41 -5.43 3.75 -3.83
CA LEU A 41 -5.92 2.37 -3.97
C LEU A 41 -5.42 1.47 -2.83
N LEU A 42 -4.13 1.52 -2.53
CA LEU A 42 -3.51 0.74 -1.46
C LEU A 42 -4.07 1.16 -0.10
N ASP A 43 -4.29 2.47 0.13
CA ASP A 43 -4.88 2.93 1.39
C ASP A 43 -6.32 2.45 1.57
N ARG A 44 -7.14 2.47 0.51
CA ARG A 44 -8.50 1.89 0.55
C ARG A 44 -8.45 0.41 0.94
N VAL A 45 -7.62 -0.39 0.26
CA VAL A 45 -7.50 -1.83 0.54
C VAL A 45 -7.00 -2.08 1.97
N ARG A 46 -6.07 -1.26 2.46
CA ARG A 46 -5.62 -1.30 3.86
C ARG A 46 -6.77 -1.08 4.83
N GLN A 47 -7.63 -0.09 4.58
CA GLN A 47 -8.82 0.17 5.40
C GLN A 47 -9.80 -1.01 5.37
N GLU A 48 -10.09 -1.56 4.20
CA GLU A 48 -10.96 -2.74 4.07
C GLU A 48 -10.45 -3.95 4.86
N ILE A 49 -9.13 -4.17 4.87
CA ILE A 49 -8.51 -5.21 5.72
C ILE A 49 -8.73 -4.89 7.20
N CYS A 50 -8.51 -3.66 7.64
CA CYS A 50 -8.76 -3.25 9.03
C CYS A 50 -10.22 -3.49 9.42
N ASP A 51 -11.16 -3.15 8.56
CA ASP A 51 -12.60 -3.38 8.79
C ASP A 51 -12.93 -4.86 8.90
N TYR A 52 -12.32 -5.70 8.07
CA TYR A 52 -12.44 -7.15 8.21
C TYR A 52 -11.90 -7.65 9.55
N LEU A 53 -10.76 -7.13 10.01
CA LEU A 53 -10.18 -7.53 11.29
C LEU A 53 -11.00 -7.04 12.49
N ASN A 54 -11.51 -5.82 12.42
CA ASN A 54 -12.44 -5.27 13.40
C ASN A 54 -13.69 -6.16 13.55
N ARG A 55 -14.26 -6.64 12.44
CA ARG A 55 -15.46 -7.48 12.46
C ARG A 55 -15.19 -8.90 12.95
N ASN A 56 -14.15 -9.54 12.44
CA ASN A 56 -13.91 -10.98 12.65
C ASN A 56 -13.05 -11.29 13.88
N PHE A 57 -12.15 -10.39 14.27
CA PHE A 57 -11.22 -10.58 15.39
C PHE A 57 -11.50 -9.64 16.56
N LYS A 58 -12.29 -8.58 16.36
CA LYS A 58 -12.84 -7.71 17.42
C LYS A 58 -11.76 -7.26 18.40
N GLN A 59 -11.99 -7.48 19.70
CA GLN A 59 -11.08 -7.08 20.78
C GLN A 59 -9.65 -7.61 20.61
N LYS A 60 -9.48 -8.81 20.02
CA LYS A 60 -8.14 -9.36 19.81
C LYS A 60 -7.32 -8.52 18.84
N TRP A 61 -7.96 -7.95 17.82
CA TRP A 61 -7.30 -7.05 16.88
C TRP A 61 -7.06 -5.68 17.51
N VAL A 62 -8.05 -5.12 18.18
CA VAL A 62 -7.92 -3.81 18.85
C VAL A 62 -6.81 -3.82 19.90
N SER A 63 -6.78 -4.82 20.79
CA SER A 63 -5.72 -4.93 21.80
C SER A 63 -4.34 -5.20 21.19
N PHE A 64 -4.27 -5.87 20.04
CA PHE A 64 -3.00 -6.01 19.32
C PHE A 64 -2.51 -4.66 18.77
N CYS A 65 -3.41 -3.84 18.22
CA CYS A 65 -3.09 -2.50 17.74
C CYS A 65 -2.61 -1.60 18.89
N GLU A 66 -3.34 -1.59 20.00
CA GLU A 66 -2.97 -0.80 21.19
C GLU A 66 -1.58 -1.17 21.72
N ALA A 67 -1.23 -2.46 21.75
CA ALA A 67 0.07 -2.94 22.18
C ALA A 67 1.22 -2.58 21.22
N ASN A 68 0.92 -2.34 19.93
CA ASN A 68 1.91 -1.96 18.91
C ASN A 68 1.95 -0.44 18.66
N ARG A 69 1.18 0.35 19.42
CA ARG A 69 1.22 1.80 19.33
C ARG A 69 2.58 2.31 19.82
N ASN A 70 3.18 3.26 19.10
CA ASN A 70 4.42 3.86 19.55
C ASN A 70 4.16 4.78 20.76
N PRO A 71 4.67 4.46 21.97
CA PRO A 71 4.42 5.26 23.17
C PRO A 71 5.10 6.64 23.10
N ASN A 72 6.11 6.80 22.23
CA ASN A 72 6.89 8.04 22.10
C ASN A 72 6.28 9.05 21.12
N LEU A 73 5.16 8.70 20.46
CA LEU A 73 4.44 9.59 19.54
C LEU A 73 3.02 9.82 20.07
N PRO A 74 2.81 10.82 20.94
CA PRO A 74 1.48 11.18 21.41
C PRO A 74 0.62 11.61 20.22
N GLY A 75 -0.47 10.90 19.96
CA GLY A 75 -1.31 11.13 18.79
C GLY A 75 -1.00 10.25 17.59
N ASP A 76 -0.13 9.24 17.73
CA ASP A 76 0.03 8.22 16.69
C ASP A 76 -1.33 7.55 16.44
N ALA A 77 -1.92 7.87 15.29
CA ALA A 77 -3.18 7.35 14.79
C ALA A 77 -2.99 5.99 14.11
N SER A 78 -1.76 5.48 14.01
CA SER A 78 -1.40 4.23 13.33
C SER A 78 -2.09 2.99 13.88
N CYS A 79 -2.85 3.10 14.98
CA CYS A 79 -3.56 1.99 15.63
C CYS A 79 -4.86 2.45 16.33
N GLN A 80 -5.40 3.64 16.00
CA GLN A 80 -6.61 4.15 16.65
C GLN A 80 -7.88 3.49 16.08
N ASN A 81 -8.77 3.02 16.95
CA ASN A 81 -10.02 2.33 16.57
C ASN A 81 -9.82 1.13 15.62
N GLY A 82 -8.69 0.42 15.74
CA GLY A 82 -8.38 -0.75 14.91
C GLY A 82 -8.02 -0.43 13.46
N VAL A 83 -7.72 0.83 13.14
CA VAL A 83 -7.12 1.21 11.85
C VAL A 83 -5.60 1.14 12.01
N ALA A 84 -4.94 0.34 11.17
CA ALA A 84 -3.49 0.16 11.28
C ALA A 84 -2.72 0.19 9.95
N GLU A 85 -1.42 0.49 10.05
CA GLU A 85 -0.48 0.39 8.93
C GLU A 85 -0.24 -1.06 8.50
N TYR A 86 0.16 -1.25 7.25
CA TYR A 86 0.39 -2.58 6.68
C TYR A 86 1.37 -3.45 7.49
N SER A 87 2.40 -2.86 8.10
CA SER A 87 3.36 -3.58 8.95
C SER A 87 2.66 -4.29 10.12
N VAL A 88 1.81 -3.56 10.85
CA VAL A 88 1.04 -4.07 11.98
C VAL A 88 0.08 -5.18 11.54
N ILE A 89 -0.59 -4.99 10.39
CA ILE A 89 -1.48 -6.01 9.81
C ILE A 89 -0.71 -7.31 9.51
N VAL A 90 0.45 -7.21 8.85
CA VAL A 90 1.28 -8.37 8.50
C VAL A 90 1.77 -9.09 9.77
N ASP A 91 2.18 -8.35 10.80
CA ASP A 91 2.60 -8.93 12.07
C ASP A 91 1.45 -9.67 12.77
N PHE A 92 0.24 -9.10 12.76
CA PHE A 92 -0.95 -9.79 13.26
C PHE A 92 -1.23 -11.08 12.49
N PHE A 93 -1.09 -11.07 11.16
CA PHE A 93 -1.31 -12.26 10.34
C PHE A 93 -0.29 -13.34 10.66
N ARG A 94 1.00 -12.98 10.78
CA ARG A 94 2.08 -13.90 11.13
C ARG A 94 1.80 -14.63 12.45
N LEU A 95 1.26 -13.92 13.45
CA LEU A 95 0.97 -14.51 14.76
C LEU A 95 -0.31 -15.35 14.80
N ASN A 96 -1.20 -15.21 13.80
CA ASN A 96 -2.54 -15.79 13.82
C ASN A 96 -2.88 -16.69 12.62
N GLU A 97 -1.99 -16.83 11.64
CA GLU A 97 -2.20 -17.64 10.43
C GLU A 97 -2.43 -19.13 10.72
N SER A 98 -1.88 -19.66 11.82
CA SER A 98 -2.11 -21.05 12.24
C SER A 98 -3.54 -21.30 12.69
N LYS A 99 -4.26 -20.24 13.09
CA LYS A 99 -5.62 -20.29 13.64
C LYS A 99 -6.69 -19.87 12.63
N SER A 100 -6.31 -19.36 11.45
CA SER A 100 -7.25 -18.93 10.41
C SER A 100 -6.70 -19.17 9.01
N LYS A 101 -7.41 -20.01 8.25
CA LYS A 101 -7.10 -20.29 6.84
C LYS A 101 -7.14 -19.01 5.99
N VAL A 102 -8.09 -18.10 6.28
CA VAL A 102 -8.22 -16.82 5.57
C VAL A 102 -7.00 -15.95 5.82
N LEU A 103 -6.56 -15.79 7.08
CA LEU A 103 -5.34 -15.02 7.38
C LEU A 103 -4.10 -15.62 6.70
N LYS A 104 -3.97 -16.95 6.69
CA LYS A 104 -2.89 -17.64 5.99
C LYS A 104 -2.88 -17.33 4.49
N GLN A 105 -4.05 -17.27 3.85
CA GLN A 105 -4.18 -16.90 2.44
C GLN A 105 -3.90 -15.42 2.20
N LEU A 106 -4.29 -14.54 3.11
CA LEU A 106 -4.10 -13.10 3.01
C LEU A 106 -2.66 -12.63 3.28
N ARG A 107 -1.86 -13.39 4.04
CA ARG A 107 -0.50 -12.99 4.44
C ARG A 107 0.39 -12.55 3.27
N ARG A 108 0.58 -13.42 2.28
CA ARG A 108 1.45 -13.12 1.13
C ARG A 108 0.92 -11.94 0.31
N PRO A 109 -0.38 -11.90 -0.08
CA PRO A 109 -0.96 -10.74 -0.75
C PRO A 109 -0.71 -9.43 -0.01
N VAL A 110 -1.05 -9.37 1.29
CA VAL A 110 -0.96 -8.13 2.07
C VAL A 110 0.49 -7.69 2.29
N ASP A 111 1.43 -8.62 2.48
CA ASP A 111 2.84 -8.29 2.54
C ASP A 111 3.38 -7.74 1.21
N TYR A 112 2.86 -8.23 0.07
CA TYR A 112 3.18 -7.69 -1.24
C TYR A 112 2.67 -6.25 -1.40
N LEU A 113 1.44 -5.96 -0.96
CA LEU A 113 0.89 -4.60 -0.98
C LEU A 113 1.69 -3.65 -0.08
N ARG A 114 2.17 -4.13 1.08
CA ARG A 114 3.07 -3.38 1.96
C ARG A 114 4.36 -2.98 1.23
N LEU A 115 4.99 -3.92 0.53
CA LEU A 115 6.22 -3.66 -0.22
C LEU A 115 5.97 -2.65 -1.35
N ALA A 116 4.89 -2.83 -2.12
CA ALA A 116 4.53 -1.89 -3.19
C ALA A 116 4.29 -0.47 -2.66
N ARG A 117 3.56 -0.32 -1.54
CA ARG A 117 3.35 0.96 -0.86
C ARG A 117 4.69 1.58 -0.43
N ASN A 118 5.59 0.78 0.14
CA ASN A 118 6.88 1.26 0.61
C ASN A 118 7.76 1.79 -0.52
N ASN A 119 7.85 1.08 -1.65
CA ASN A 119 8.59 1.56 -2.82
C ASN A 119 8.05 2.93 -3.27
N LEU A 120 6.72 3.05 -3.41
CA LEU A 120 6.09 4.31 -3.79
C LEU A 120 6.32 5.43 -2.75
N ALA A 121 6.36 5.11 -1.45
CA ALA A 121 6.68 6.10 -0.41
C ALA A 121 8.16 6.56 -0.47
N HIS A 122 9.04 5.73 -1.03
CA HIS A 122 10.46 6.01 -1.21
C HIS A 122 10.82 6.57 -2.59
N TYR A 123 9.85 7.12 -3.33
CA TYR A 123 10.04 7.69 -4.67
C TYR A 123 10.46 6.68 -5.75
N GLU A 124 10.24 5.39 -5.50
CA GLU A 124 10.60 4.31 -6.42
C GLU A 124 9.36 3.86 -7.23
N PRO A 125 9.39 3.97 -8.57
CA PRO A 125 8.32 3.44 -9.40
C PRO A 125 8.31 1.91 -9.39
N LEU A 126 7.13 1.32 -9.50
CA LEU A 126 6.97 -0.11 -9.71
C LEU A 126 7.22 -0.45 -11.18
N GLY A 127 8.10 -1.42 -11.43
CA GLY A 127 8.23 -2.03 -12.75
C GLY A 127 6.95 -2.75 -13.16
N TRP A 128 6.79 -3.08 -14.45
CA TRP A 128 5.57 -3.72 -14.96
C TRP A 128 5.21 -5.03 -14.23
N LEU A 129 6.19 -5.88 -13.94
CA LEU A 129 5.97 -7.13 -13.20
C LEU A 129 5.46 -6.86 -11.77
N GLN A 130 6.01 -5.86 -11.10
CA GLN A 130 5.57 -5.48 -9.75
C GLN A 130 4.17 -4.88 -9.75
N PHE A 131 3.89 -4.01 -10.72
CA PHE A 131 2.58 -3.40 -10.91
C PHE A 131 1.49 -4.45 -11.17
N SER A 132 1.72 -5.34 -12.16
CA SER A 132 0.74 -6.37 -12.52
C SER A 132 0.50 -7.36 -11.38
N GLN A 133 1.55 -7.74 -10.65
CA GLN A 133 1.41 -8.55 -9.46
C GLN A 133 0.63 -7.82 -8.37
N MET A 134 0.91 -6.55 -8.09
CA MET A 134 0.20 -5.76 -7.09
C MET A 134 -1.31 -5.69 -7.40
N ILE A 135 -1.69 -5.46 -8.66
CA ILE A 135 -3.11 -5.47 -9.07
C ILE A 135 -3.75 -6.85 -8.85
N SER A 136 -3.01 -7.93 -9.14
CA SER A 136 -3.49 -9.30 -8.88
C SER A 136 -3.70 -9.56 -7.38
N GLU A 137 -2.76 -9.13 -6.54
CA GLU A 137 -2.87 -9.28 -5.08
C GLU A 137 -4.00 -8.43 -4.48
N VAL A 138 -4.23 -7.21 -4.98
CA VAL A 138 -5.41 -6.39 -4.59
C VAL A 138 -6.70 -7.17 -4.81
N LYS A 139 -6.90 -7.74 -6.01
CA LYS A 139 -8.12 -8.52 -6.32
C LYS A 139 -8.28 -9.73 -5.41
N LYS A 140 -7.18 -10.40 -5.05
CA LYS A 140 -7.21 -11.53 -4.10
C LYS A 140 -7.63 -11.08 -2.71
N VAL A 141 -7.07 -9.97 -2.22
CA VAL A 141 -7.46 -9.41 -0.91
C VAL A 141 -8.94 -9.04 -0.92
N GLU A 142 -9.40 -8.28 -1.92
CA GLU A 142 -10.79 -7.86 -2.05
C GLU A 142 -11.75 -9.07 -2.05
N SER A 143 -11.44 -10.13 -2.81
CA SER A 143 -12.29 -11.32 -2.84
C SER A 143 -12.36 -12.06 -1.49
N LEU A 144 -11.28 -12.08 -0.71
CA LEU A 144 -11.27 -12.76 0.59
C LEU A 144 -11.90 -11.91 1.71
N VAL A 145 -11.74 -10.58 1.63
CA VAL A 145 -12.22 -9.61 2.62
C VAL A 145 -13.71 -9.28 2.42
N THR A 146 -14.21 -9.36 1.19
CA THR A 146 -15.61 -9.01 0.86
C THR A 146 -16.57 -10.20 0.92
N VAL A 147 -16.11 -11.43 0.63
CA VAL A 147 -16.95 -12.66 0.62
C VAL A 147 -17.41 -13.09 2.03
N THR A 148 -16.86 -12.49 3.08
CA THR A 148 -17.28 -12.74 4.48
C THR A 148 -18.39 -11.78 4.97
N ASN A 149 -19.05 -11.08 4.05
CA ASN A 149 -20.30 -10.33 4.28
C ASN A 149 -21.54 -11.21 4.15
#